data_AF-A0A3N5JUG3-F1
#
_entry.id   AF-A0A3N5JUG3-F1
#
_cell.length_a   1.000
_cell.length_b   1.000
_cell.length_c   1.000
_cell.angle_alpha   90.00
_cell.angle_beta   90.00
_cell.angle_gamma   90.00
#
_symmetry.space_group_name_H-M   'P 1'
#
loop_
_entity.id
_entity.type
_entity.pdbx_description
1 polymer ?
#
loop_
_entity_poly.entity_id
_entity_poly.type
_entity_poly.pdbx_seq_one_letter_code
_entity_poly.pdbx_strand_id
1 'polypeptide(L)' 'QFPAGSMGPKVEAGVRFLERGGKRAVIGHLKEALPALRGETGTHIVPDE' A
#
# COMPACT_ATOMS: atom_id res chain seq x y z
N GLN A 1 -12.40 8.95 -4.77
CA GLN A 1 -11.35 8.84 -5.81
C GLN A 1 -10.07 9.48 -5.29
N PHE A 2 -8.89 8.94 -5.63
CA PHE A 2 -7.59 9.49 -5.25
C PHE A 2 -6.99 10.38 -6.37
N PRO A 3 -6.18 11.40 -6.05
CA PRO A 3 -5.56 12.26 -7.07
C PRO A 3 -4.65 11.49 -8.04
N ALA A 4 -4.86 11.66 -9.34
CA ALA A 4 -4.14 10.95 -10.40
C ALA A 4 -2.63 11.26 -10.47
N GLY A 5 -2.21 12.44 -9.99
CA GLY A 5 -0.80 12.84 -9.97
C GLY A 5 -0.01 12.39 -8.73
N SER A 6 -0.64 11.73 -7.77
CA SER A 6 0.04 11.38 -6.51
C SER A 6 -0.42 10.05 -5.93
N MET A 7 -1.56 10.01 -5.24
CA MET A 7 -1.98 8.86 -4.47
C MET A 7 -2.68 7.80 -5.33
N GLY A 8 -3.38 8.20 -6.40
CA GLY A 8 -4.07 7.28 -7.32
C GLY A 8 -3.14 6.19 -7.87
N PRO A 9 -2.02 6.54 -8.51
CA PRO A 9 -1.07 5.54 -9.02
C PRO A 9 -0.45 4.65 -7.94
N LYS A 10 -0.30 5.14 -6.70
CA LYS A 10 0.23 4.34 -5.57
C LYS A 10 -0.75 3.26 -5.16
N VAL A 11 -2.03 3.62 -5.06
CA VAL A 11 -3.11 2.68 -4.72
C VAL A 11 -3.30 1.67 -5.85
N GLU A 12 -3.36 2.12 -7.10
CA GLU A 12 -3.49 1.24 -8.27
C GLU A 12 -2.36 0.21 -8.35
N ALA A 13 -1.11 0.62 -8.10
CA ALA A 13 0.02 -0.31 -8.05
C ALA A 13 -0.11 -1.33 -6.91
N GLY A 14 -0.56 -0.89 -5.73
CA GLY A 14 -0.82 -1.78 -4.59
C GLY A 14 -1.88 -2.83 -4.90
N VAL A 15 -3.01 -2.43 -5.49
CA VAL A 15 -4.07 -3.36 -5.90
C VAL A 15 -3.56 -4.35 -6.94
N ARG A 16 -2.89 -3.88 -8.00
CA ARG A 16 -2.31 -4.75 -9.03
C ARG A 16 -1.31 -5.77 -8.49
N PHE A 17 -0.55 -5.41 -7.45
CA PHE A 17 0.36 -6.34 -6.78
C PHE A 17 -0.41 -7.46 -6.06
N LEU A 18 -1.49 -7.10 -5.36
CA LEU A 18 -2.34 -8.07 -4.64
C LEU A 18 -3.09 -8.99 -5.61
N GLU A 19 -3.66 -8.46 -6.69
CA GLU A 19 -4.33 -9.24 -7.74
C GLU A 19 -3.41 -10.28 -8.39
N ARG A 20 -2.09 -10.07 -8.33
CA ARG A 20 -1.07 -10.99 -8.86
C ARG A 20 -0.50 -11.95 -7.80
N GLY A 21 -1.17 -12.10 -6.66
CA GLY A 21 -0.78 -13.02 -5.59
C GLY A 21 0.12 -12.40 -4.50
N GLY A 22 0.30 -11.09 -4.52
CA GLY A 22 0.91 -10.36 -3.42
C GLY A 22 0.06 -10.49 -2.15
N LYS A 23 0.71 -10.60 -0.98
CA LYS A 23 0.00 -10.82 0.30
C LYS A 23 -0.43 -9.53 1.00
N ARG A 24 0.36 -8.46 0.83
CA ARG A 24 0.17 -7.16 1.49
C ARG A 24 0.94 -6.08 0.75
N ALA A 25 0.30 -4.96 0.45
CA ALA A 25 0.96 -3.75 -0.05
C ALA A 25 0.92 -2.66 1.02
N VAL A 26 2.01 -1.90 1.17
CA VAL A 26 2.11 -0.84 2.19
C VAL A 26 2.48 0.48 1.53
N ILE A 27 1.69 1.52 1.80
CA ILE A 27 1.97 2.90 1.41
C ILE A 27 2.27 3.69 2.68
N GLY A 28 3.49 4.21 2.82
CA GLY A 28 3.92 4.89 4.03
C GLY A 28 5.02 5.91 3.79
N HIS A 29 5.32 6.69 4.83
CA HIS A 29 6.40 7.67 4.79
C HIS A 29 7.76 6.98 4.89
N LEU A 30 8.76 7.43 4.12
CA LEU A 30 10.07 6.76 4.06
C LEU A 30 10.77 6.66 5.42
N LYS A 31 10.68 7.72 6.24
CA LYS A 31 11.25 7.74 7.60
C LYS A 31 10.64 6.69 8.53
N GLU A 32 9.46 6.20 8.21
CA GLU A 32 8.69 5.23 8.98
C GLU A 32 8.71 3.83 8.34
N ALA A 33 9.64 3.54 7.42
CA ALA A 33 9.62 2.30 6.64
C ALA A 33 9.62 1.03 7.51
N LEU A 34 10.45 0.98 8.57
CA LEU A 34 10.50 -0.19 9.46
C LEU A 34 9.21 -0.36 10.29
N PRO A 35 8.71 0.65 11.02
CA PRO A 35 7.40 0.60 11.64
C PRO A 35 6.26 0.23 10.67
N ALA A 36 6.30 0.77 9.44
CA ALA A 36 5.29 0.49 8.43
C ALA A 36 5.31 -0.98 7.99
N LEU A 37 6.49 -1.57 7.79
CA LEU A 37 6.61 -3.01 7.48
C LEU A 37 6.14 -3.91 8.64
N ARG A 38 6.27 -3.44 9.88
CA ARG A 38 5.77 -4.16 11.07
C ARG A 38 4.27 -4.04 11.30
N GLY A 39 3.56 -3.18 10.57
CA GLY A 39 2.12 -2.96 10.76
C GLY A 39 1.76 -1.87 11.77
N GLU A 40 2.75 -1.10 12.23
CA GLU A 40 2.57 -0.09 13.28
C GLU A 40 2.11 1.27 12.71
N THR A 41 2.34 1.51 11.41
CA THR A 41 2.00 2.76 10.72
C THR A 41 1.84 2.55 9.21
N GLY A 42 1.51 3.61 8.49
CA GLY A 42 1.22 3.59 7.05
C GLY A 42 -0.16 3.00 6.73
N THR A 43 -0.49 2.99 5.44
CA THR A 43 -1.71 2.36 4.91
C THR A 43 -1.38 0.96 4.42
N HIS A 44 -2.08 -0.03 4.97
CA HIS A 44 -1.94 -1.44 4.62
C HIS A 44 -3.11 -1.86 3.74
N ILE A 45 -2.80 -2.29 2.52
CA ILE A 45 -3.78 -2.84 1.59
C ILE A 45 -3.63 -4.36 1.65
N VAL A 46 -4.74 -5.03 1.97
CA VAL A 46 -4.84 -6.49 2.09
C VAL A 46 -5.99 -6.99 1.24
N PRO A 47 -5.95 -8.23 0.72
CA PRO A 47 -7.11 -8.86 0.09
C PRO A 47 -8.27 -8.99 1.07
N ASP A 48 -9.49 -8.95 0.56
CA ASP A 48 -10.67 -9.38 1.32
C ASP A 48 -10.57 -10.89 1.59
N GLU A 49 -11.21 -11.35 2.68
CA GLU A 49 -11.29 -12.78 3.03
C GLU A 49 -12.20 -13.58 2.08
#